data_AF-A0A382Z5E8-F1
#
_entry.id   AF-A0A382Z5E8-F1
#
_cell.length_a   1.000
_cell.length_b   1.000
_cell.length_c   1.000
_cell.angle_alpha   90.00
_cell.angle_beta   90.00
_cell.angle_gamma   90.00
#
_symmetry.space_group_name_H-M   'P 1'
#
loop_
_entity.id
_entity.type
_entity.pdbx_description
1 polymer ?
#
loop_
_entity_poly.entity_id
_entity_poly.type
_entity_poly.pdbx_seq_one_letter_code
_entity_poly.pdbx_strand_id
1 'polypeptide(L)'
;MKLFWGCASPPPAAPVPVPKPVEEPAPVVVIPPSPPKAVSIHFVTYDRDQMIVKWQASSESDFNDYTVLSVKGADETVDTLAKFMDPADTVFSLETFDPTLENWFWILVTNKSG
;
A
#
# COMPACT_ATOMS: atom_id res chain seq x y z
N MET A 1 44.87 6.71 -80.82
CA MET A 1 43.44 6.77 -80.44
C MET A 1 42.93 5.37 -80.18
N LYS A 2 42.79 4.97 -78.91
CA LYS A 2 41.78 4.06 -78.32
C LYS A 2 42.27 3.60 -76.95
N LEU A 3 41.79 4.33 -75.94
CA LEU A 3 41.97 4.08 -74.52
C LEU A 3 41.24 2.78 -74.14
N PHE A 4 41.90 1.94 -73.34
CA PHE A 4 41.29 0.77 -72.72
C PHE A 4 40.23 1.23 -71.72
N TRP A 5 38.95 0.99 -72.04
CA TRP A 5 37.83 1.24 -71.13
C TRP A 5 37.16 -0.09 -70.83
N GLY A 6 37.53 -0.68 -69.69
CA GLY A 6 36.86 -1.84 -69.11
C GLY A 6 36.37 -1.48 -67.70
N CYS A 7 35.31 -0.69 -67.60
CA CYS A 7 34.61 -0.51 -66.33
C CYS A 7 33.79 -1.76 -66.07
N ALA A 8 34.27 -2.64 -65.19
CA ALA A 8 33.39 -3.58 -64.52
C ALA A 8 32.62 -2.78 -63.46
N SER A 9 31.33 -2.55 -63.69
CA SER A 9 30.45 -1.95 -62.67
C SER A 9 30.32 -2.90 -61.48
N PRO A 10 30.34 -2.41 -60.23
CA PRO A 10 30.02 -3.22 -59.06
C PRO A 10 28.59 -3.78 -59.18
N PRO A 11 28.34 -5.00 -58.67
CA PRO A 11 26.99 -5.57 -58.65
C PRO A 11 26.03 -4.64 -57.87
N PRO A 12 24.74 -4.57 -58.25
CA PRO A 12 23.76 -3.76 -57.54
C PRO A 12 23.73 -4.16 -56.06
N ALA A 13 23.74 -3.17 -55.17
CA ALA A 13 23.54 -3.43 -53.75
C ALA A 13 22.22 -4.19 -53.56
N ALA A 14 22.25 -5.28 -52.80
CA ALA A 14 21.05 -6.01 -52.42
C ALA A 14 20.05 -5.03 -51.77
N PRO A 15 18.73 -5.16 -52.02
CA PRO A 15 17.75 -4.31 -51.36
C PRO A 15 17.88 -4.48 -49.85
N VAL A 16 18.19 -3.38 -49.16
CA VAL A 16 18.25 -3.35 -47.70
C VAL A 16 16.84 -3.71 -47.18
N PRO A 17 16.70 -4.67 -46.25
CA PRO A 17 15.40 -4.98 -45.67
C PRO A 17 14.87 -3.73 -44.95
N VAL A 18 13.68 -3.27 -45.36
CA VAL A 18 13.00 -2.16 -44.71
C VAL A 18 12.72 -2.57 -43.26
N PRO A 19 13.14 -1.78 -42.25
CA PRO A 19 12.83 -2.10 -40.86
C PRO A 19 11.32 -2.11 -40.65
N LYS A 20 10.78 -3.19 -40.07
CA LYS A 20 9.39 -3.23 -39.62
C LYS A 20 9.17 -2.09 -38.61
N PRO A 21 8.01 -1.39 -38.64
CA PRO A 21 7.67 -0.44 -37.60
C PRO A 21 7.78 -1.12 -36.23
N VAL A 22 8.60 -0.56 -35.34
CA VAL A 22 8.64 -0.96 -33.93
C VAL A 22 7.31 -0.51 -33.33
N GLU A 23 6.46 -1.47 -32.98
CA GLU A 23 5.21 -1.15 -32.26
C GLU A 23 5.58 -0.52 -30.92
N GLU A 24 5.19 0.74 -30.74
CA GLU A 24 5.33 1.44 -29.47
C GLU A 24 4.49 0.71 -28.41
N PRO A 25 5.06 0.34 -27.25
CA PRO A 25 4.31 -0.38 -26.23
C PRO A 25 3.15 0.51 -25.76
N ALA A 26 1.95 -0.05 -25.76
CA ALA A 26 0.77 0.65 -25.26
C ALA A 26 1.02 1.16 -23.82
N PRO A 27 0.50 2.35 -23.46
CA PRO A 27 0.69 2.89 -22.12
C PRO A 27 0.14 1.92 -21.08
N VAL A 28 1.00 1.51 -20.14
CA VAL A 28 0.60 0.66 -19.02
C VAL A 28 -0.26 1.52 -18.09
N VAL A 29 -1.57 1.24 -18.05
CA VAL A 29 -2.48 1.89 -17.10
C VAL A 29 -2.13 1.38 -15.70
N VAL A 30 -1.49 2.22 -14.88
CA VAL A 30 -1.21 1.92 -13.47
C VAL A 30 -2.51 2.10 -12.68
N ILE A 31 -3.11 1.00 -12.24
CA ILE A 31 -4.28 1.02 -11.36
C ILE A 31 -3.77 1.21 -9.92
N PRO A 32 -4.22 2.23 -9.18
CA PRO A 32 -3.82 2.42 -7.79
C PRO A 32 -4.30 1.25 -6.91
N PRO A 33 -3.58 0.91 -5.84
CA PRO A 33 -4.00 -0.13 -4.91
C PRO A 33 -5.35 0.23 -4.27
N SER A 34 -6.16 -0.80 -4.00
CA SER A 34 -7.38 -0.63 -3.21
C SER A 34 -7.03 -0.39 -1.75
N PRO A 35 -7.81 0.43 -1.01
CA PRO A 35 -7.55 0.66 0.40
C PRO A 35 -7.68 -0.65 1.22
N PRO A 36 -6.97 -0.77 2.34
CA PRO A 36 -7.07 -1.93 3.24
C PRO A 36 -8.49 -2.11 3.76
N LYS A 37 -8.93 -3.37 3.97
CA LYS A 37 -10.19 -3.63 4.66
C LYS A 37 -10.10 -3.23 6.13
N ALA A 38 -11.11 -2.52 6.60
CA ALA A 38 -11.26 -2.20 8.01
C ALA A 38 -11.57 -3.47 8.83
N VAL A 39 -11.18 -3.45 10.10
CA VAL A 39 -11.49 -4.48 11.10
C VAL A 39 -12.54 -3.98 12.09
N SER A 40 -13.39 -4.87 12.60
CA SER A 40 -14.36 -4.51 13.63
C SER A 40 -13.77 -4.65 15.02
N ILE A 41 -14.05 -3.68 15.89
CA ILE A 41 -13.83 -3.84 17.34
C ILE A 41 -14.91 -4.78 17.87
N HIS A 42 -14.49 -5.87 18.53
CA HIS A 42 -15.39 -6.85 19.13
C HIS A 42 -15.96 -6.35 20.45
N PHE A 43 -15.10 -5.81 21.30
CA PHE A 43 -15.50 -5.24 22.59
C PHE A 43 -14.46 -4.27 23.12
N VAL A 44 -14.96 -3.33 23.91
CA VAL A 44 -14.19 -2.50 24.83
C VAL A 44 -14.71 -2.80 26.23
N THR A 45 -13.88 -3.39 27.07
CA THR A 45 -14.22 -3.71 28.46
C THR A 45 -13.33 -2.92 29.39
N TYR A 46 -13.84 -2.45 30.52
CA TYR A 46 -13.06 -1.63 31.44
C TYR A 46 -13.42 -1.90 32.90
N ASP A 47 -12.44 -1.63 33.77
CA ASP A 47 -12.60 -1.53 35.22
C ASP A 47 -11.91 -0.23 35.72
N ARG A 48 -11.42 -0.19 36.96
CA ARG A 48 -10.73 1.00 37.49
C ARG A 48 -9.24 1.05 37.14
N ASP A 49 -8.69 -0.07 36.71
CA ASP A 49 -7.26 -0.26 36.51
C ASP A 49 -6.91 -0.25 35.01
N GLN A 50 -7.82 -0.71 34.14
CA GLN A 50 -7.56 -0.74 32.70
C GLN A 50 -8.81 -0.71 31.81
N MET A 51 -8.61 -0.28 30.56
CA MET A 51 -9.51 -0.55 29.44
C MET A 51 -8.86 -1.54 28.46
N ILE A 52 -9.55 -2.62 28.13
CA ILE A 52 -9.12 -3.60 27.13
C ILE A 52 -9.94 -3.41 25.86
N VAL A 53 -9.26 -3.13 24.76
CA VAL A 53 -9.82 -3.05 23.40
C VAL A 53 -9.43 -4.31 22.65
N LYS A 54 -10.43 -5.03 22.11
CA LYS A 54 -10.19 -6.21 21.27
C LYS A 54 -10.87 -6.06 19.91
N TRP A 55 -10.15 -6.37 18.84
CA TRP A 55 -10.65 -6.29 17.46
C TRP A 55 -10.48 -7.60 16.69
N GLN A 56 -11.04 -7.64 15.49
CA GLN A 56 -10.89 -8.73 14.53
C GLN A 56 -9.51 -8.73 13.89
N ALA A 57 -8.91 -9.91 13.72
CA ALA A 57 -7.72 -10.05 12.88
C ALA A 57 -8.03 -9.65 11.42
N SER A 58 -7.02 -9.11 10.75
CA SER A 58 -7.09 -8.60 9.39
C SER A 58 -7.02 -9.76 8.42
N SER A 59 -7.77 -9.65 7.32
CA SER A 59 -7.70 -10.60 6.20
C SER A 59 -6.79 -10.11 5.07
N GLU A 60 -6.12 -8.96 5.25
CA GLU A 60 -5.24 -8.37 4.24
C GLU A 60 -4.00 -9.24 4.03
N SER A 61 -3.75 -9.66 2.79
CA SER A 61 -2.61 -10.52 2.45
C SER A 61 -1.27 -9.78 2.53
N ASP A 62 -1.29 -8.46 2.34
CA ASP A 62 -0.16 -7.55 2.39
C ASP A 62 -0.21 -6.63 3.62
N PHE A 63 -0.86 -7.10 4.68
CA PHE A 63 -0.91 -6.45 5.98
C PHE A 63 0.48 -5.97 6.42
N ASN A 64 0.54 -4.75 6.93
CA ASN A 64 1.74 -4.16 7.52
C ASN A 64 1.59 -3.96 9.02
N ASP A 65 0.53 -3.29 9.46
CA ASP A 65 0.31 -3.00 10.87
C ASP A 65 -1.13 -2.61 11.23
N TYR A 66 -1.42 -2.72 12.52
CA TYR A 66 -2.50 -1.98 13.18
C TYR A 66 -1.93 -0.76 13.88
N THR A 67 -2.64 0.36 13.81
CA THR A 67 -2.43 1.52 14.67
C THR A 67 -3.69 1.76 15.50
N VAL A 68 -3.54 1.76 16.83
CA VAL A 68 -4.63 2.06 17.78
C VAL A 68 -4.68 3.57 18.00
N LEU A 69 -5.79 4.17 17.62
CA LEU A 69 -6.04 5.59 17.75
C LEU A 69 -7.09 5.84 18.83
N SER A 70 -6.99 6.99 19.52
CA SER A 70 -7.99 7.37 20.51
C SER A 70 -8.27 8.86 20.56
N VAL A 71 -9.46 9.20 21.07
CA VAL A 71 -9.86 10.55 21.46
C VAL A 71 -10.44 10.48 22.87
N LYS A 72 -10.11 11.46 23.71
CA LYS A 72 -10.52 11.54 25.12
C LYS A 72 -11.45 12.73 25.34
N GLY A 73 -12.61 12.48 25.93
CA GLY A 73 -13.60 13.52 26.26
C GLY A 73 -14.08 14.29 25.03
N ALA A 74 -14.26 15.60 25.18
CA ALA A 74 -14.64 16.51 24.11
C ALA A 74 -13.44 17.05 23.33
N ASP A 75 -12.25 16.50 23.53
CA ASP A 75 -11.06 16.88 22.78
C ASP A 75 -11.24 16.43 21.33
N GLU A 76 -10.88 17.25 20.35
CA GLU A 76 -10.93 16.87 18.92
C GLU A 76 -9.60 16.27 18.44
N THR A 77 -8.64 16.15 19.36
CA THR A 77 -7.29 15.69 19.07
C THR A 77 -7.22 14.15 19.06
N VAL A 78 -6.92 13.58 17.91
CA VAL A 78 -6.66 12.13 17.77
C VAL A 78 -5.24 11.83 18.23
N ASP A 79 -5.11 10.90 19.18
CA ASP A 79 -3.83 10.40 19.68
C ASP A 79 -3.53 9.00 19.14
N THR A 80 -2.24 8.66 19.05
CA THR A 80 -1.77 7.31 18.68
C THR A 80 -1.28 6.60 19.94
N LEU A 81 -1.97 5.54 20.33
CA LEU A 81 -1.66 4.81 21.56
C LEU A 81 -0.64 3.69 21.35
N ALA A 82 -0.80 2.93 20.26
CA ALA A 82 0.02 1.75 20.02
C ALA A 82 0.05 1.36 18.54
N LYS A 83 1.07 0.58 18.19
CA LYS A 83 1.26 0.02 16.86
C LYS A 83 1.63 -1.46 16.96
N PHE A 84 0.97 -2.31 16.19
CA PHE A 84 1.14 -3.77 16.18
C PHE A 84 1.47 -4.26 14.78
N MET A 85 2.58 -4.99 14.63
CA MET A 85 3.06 -5.45 13.31
C MET A 85 2.63 -6.90 13.00
N ASP A 86 2.19 -7.65 14.02
CA ASP A 86 1.66 -8.99 13.83
C ASP A 86 0.13 -8.93 13.67
N PRO A 87 -0.47 -9.49 12.59
CA PRO A 87 -1.92 -9.53 12.43
C PRO A 87 -2.64 -10.35 13.52
N ALA A 88 -1.93 -11.18 14.29
CA ALA A 88 -2.48 -11.90 15.44
C ALA A 88 -2.63 -11.01 16.69
N ASP A 89 -1.88 -9.91 16.78
CA ASP A 89 -1.94 -8.97 17.89
C ASP A 89 -3.21 -8.12 17.78
N THR A 90 -4.25 -8.57 18.48
CA THR A 90 -5.62 -8.06 18.35
C THR A 90 -6.19 -7.52 19.66
N VAL A 91 -5.32 -7.28 20.64
CA VAL A 91 -5.69 -6.83 21.99
C VAL A 91 -4.75 -5.71 22.43
N PHE A 92 -5.34 -4.62 22.93
CA PHE A 92 -4.62 -3.51 23.54
C PHE A 92 -5.19 -3.21 24.93
N SER A 93 -4.33 -2.89 25.89
CA SER A 93 -4.71 -2.47 27.25
C SER A 93 -4.25 -1.05 27.53
N LEU A 94 -5.16 -0.20 28.00
CA LEU A 94 -4.90 1.16 28.45
C LEU A 94 -5.00 1.23 29.97
N GLU A 95 -3.87 1.33 30.66
CA GLU A 95 -3.78 1.24 32.13
C GLU A 95 -3.94 2.59 32.85
N THR A 96 -3.85 3.71 32.14
CA THR A 96 -3.95 5.05 32.77
C THR A 96 -4.91 5.92 31.97
N PHE A 97 -6.06 6.20 32.58
CA PHE A 97 -7.11 7.02 31.99
C PHE A 97 -7.95 7.68 33.08
N ASP A 98 -8.68 8.73 32.71
CA ASP A 98 -9.70 9.33 33.56
C ASP A 98 -11.05 8.64 33.31
N PRO A 99 -11.63 7.91 34.29
CA PRO A 99 -12.88 7.18 34.11
C PRO A 99 -14.11 8.10 33.98
N THR A 100 -13.96 9.40 34.23
CA THR A 100 -15.03 10.39 34.06
C THR A 100 -15.12 10.95 32.64
N LEU A 101 -14.13 10.64 31.80
CA LEU A 101 -14.08 11.06 30.40
C LEU A 101 -14.41 9.89 29.46
N GLU A 102 -15.19 10.18 28.43
CA GLU A 102 -15.44 9.22 27.35
C GLU A 102 -14.14 8.94 26.58
N ASN A 103 -13.95 7.69 26.16
CA ASN A 103 -12.80 7.28 25.36
C ASN A 103 -13.31 6.64 24.07
N TRP A 104 -12.95 7.25 22.94
CA TRP A 104 -13.26 6.73 21.60
C TRP A 104 -12.02 6.04 21.04
N PHE A 105 -12.21 4.88 20.41
CA PHE A 105 -11.13 4.08 19.85
C PHE A 105 -11.37 3.73 18.37
N TRP A 106 -10.29 3.75 17.58
CA TRP A 106 -10.28 3.25 16.21
C TRP A 106 -9.06 2.35 16.00
N ILE A 107 -9.23 1.38 15.10
CA ILE A 107 -8.14 0.54 14.62
C ILE A 107 -7.90 0.89 13.15
N LEU A 108 -6.76 1.53 12.87
CA LEU A 108 -6.31 1.80 11.52
C LEU A 108 -5.50 0.60 11.02
N VAL A 109 -5.86 0.06 9.87
CA VAL A 109 -5.13 -1.02 9.18
C VAL A 109 -4.26 -0.40 8.09
N THR A 110 -2.97 -0.71 8.11
CA THR A 110 -2.02 -0.29 7.08
C THR A 110 -1.55 -1.51 6.30
N ASN A 111 -1.46 -1.40 4.97
CA ASN A 111 -0.87 -2.40 4.10
C ASN A 111 0.50 -1.94 3.59
N LYS A 112 1.32 -2.87 3.09
CA LYS A 112 2.66 -2.57 2.56
C LYS A 112 2.62 -1.76 1.26
N SER A 113 1.54 -1.89 0.50
CA SER A 113 1.41 -1.29 -0.83
C SER A 113 0.96 0.18 -0.83
N GLY A 114 0.61 0.74 0.33
CA GLY A 114 0.17 2.13 0.47
C GLY A 114 -1.32 2.32 0.28
#